data_AF-A0A5R8WFR2-F1
#
_entry.id   AF-A0A5R8WFR2-F1
#
_cell.length_a   1.000
_cell.length_b   1.000
_cell.length_c   1.000
_cell.angle_alpha   90.00
_cell.angle_beta   90.00
_cell.angle_gamma   90.00
#
_symmetry.space_group_name_H-M   'P 1'
#
loop_
_entity.id
_entity.type
_entity.pdbx_description
1 polymer ?
#
loop_
_entity_poly.entity_id
_entity_poly.type
_entity_poly.pdbx_seq_one_letter_code
_entity_poly.pdbx_strand_id
1 'polypeptide(L)'
;MVVTAELKDLTARRGMVAHYGNGFADLAGFFADLAVNWRGWSGPKRYESVEGDLLLEAAHTGSHVELAFTLQDPSLHDIWSVRGKLTLDPGEELTDVSENLKELFAPPQRPAP
;
A
#
# COMPACT_ATOMS: atom_id res chain seq x y z
N MET A 1 7.70 9.93 4.66
CA MET A 1 7.86 8.49 5.00
C MET A 1 8.72 7.84 3.92
N VAL A 2 9.52 6.82 4.21
CA VAL A 2 10.21 6.04 3.16
C VAL A 2 9.44 4.75 2.95
N VAL A 3 9.05 4.46 1.71
CA VAL A 3 8.51 3.16 1.32
C VAL A 3 9.64 2.33 0.72
N THR A 4 9.72 1.08 1.18
CA THR A 4 10.64 0.07 0.67
C THR A 4 9.81 -1.04 0.05
N ALA A 5 10.09 -1.35 -1.22
CA ALA A 5 9.58 -2.55 -1.87
C ALA A 5 10.69 -3.60 -1.89
N GLU A 6 10.40 -4.77 -1.31
CA GLU A 6 11.33 -5.91 -1.26
C GLU A 6 10.68 -7.12 -1.94
N LEU A 7 11.35 -7.66 -2.94
CA LEU A 7 11.11 -8.99 -3.50
C LEU A 7 12.42 -9.77 -3.43
N LYS A 8 12.37 -11.08 -3.71
CA LYS A 8 13.49 -12.01 -3.57
C LYS A 8 14.86 -11.45 -3.97
N ASP A 9 14.93 -10.77 -5.12
CA ASP A 9 16.17 -10.20 -5.67
C ASP A 9 16.03 -8.70 -6.00
N LEU A 10 15.00 -8.04 -5.46
CA LEU A 10 14.67 -6.64 -5.72
C LEU A 10 14.54 -5.87 -4.41
N THR A 11 15.27 -4.78 -4.28
CA THR A 11 15.03 -3.80 -3.22
C THR A 11 15.00 -2.42 -3.83
N ALA A 12 13.88 -1.71 -3.65
CA ALA A 12 13.72 -0.34 -4.10
C ALA A 12 13.17 0.51 -2.96
N ARG A 13 13.64 1.75 -2.86
CA ARG A 13 13.26 2.68 -1.78
C ARG A 13 12.96 4.05 -2.35
N ARG A 14 11.95 4.71 -1.78
CA ARG A 14 11.60 6.08 -2.14
C ARG A 14 10.95 6.81 -0.98
N GLY A 15 11.28 8.09 -0.85
CA GLY A 15 10.58 9.01 0.03
C GLY A 15 9.22 9.38 -0.56
N MET A 16 8.17 9.28 0.25
CA MET A 16 6.82 9.71 -0.07
C MET A 16 6.40 10.87 0.82
N VAL A 17 5.74 11.84 0.21
CA VAL A 17 5.09 12.97 0.87
C VAL A 17 3.70 12.56 1.35
N ALA A 18 3.37 12.96 2.58
CA ALA A 18 2.05 12.70 3.15
C ALA A 18 1.05 13.74 2.64
N HIS A 19 -0.21 13.36 2.43
CA HIS A 19 -1.24 14.31 2.06
C HIS A 19 -1.49 15.31 3.20
N TYR A 20 -1.66 16.59 2.86
CA TYR A 20 -1.67 17.69 3.83
C TYR A 20 -2.82 17.60 4.85
N GLY A 21 -3.97 17.03 4.48
CA GLY A 21 -5.15 16.97 5.34
C GLY A 21 -5.33 15.66 6.14
N ASN A 22 -4.86 14.54 5.60
CA ASN A 22 -5.14 13.19 6.14
C ASN A 22 -3.90 12.28 6.14
N GLY A 23 -2.71 12.82 5.87
CA GLY A 23 -1.44 12.09 5.94
C GLY A 23 -1.40 10.89 4.97
N PHE A 24 -1.31 9.69 5.54
CA PHE A 24 -1.35 8.41 4.81
C PHE A 24 -2.63 7.62 5.08
N ALA A 25 -3.68 8.27 5.60
CA ALA A 25 -4.94 7.60 5.93
C ALA A 25 -5.59 6.91 4.73
N ASP A 26 -5.42 7.44 3.51
CA ASP A 26 -5.96 6.83 2.29
C ASP A 26 -5.28 5.49 1.96
N LEU A 27 -3.98 5.38 2.23
CA LEU A 27 -3.24 4.13 2.09
C LEU A 27 -3.72 3.10 3.12
N ALA A 28 -3.91 3.52 4.37
CA ALA A 28 -4.47 2.67 5.42
C ALA A 28 -5.90 2.21 5.06
N GLY A 29 -6.71 3.14 4.55
CA GLY A 29 -8.08 2.89 4.11
C GLY A 29 -8.15 1.90 2.96
N PHE A 30 -7.23 1.99 2.00
CA PHE A 30 -7.10 1.01 0.93
C PHE A 30 -6.91 -0.41 1.47
N PHE A 31 -5.92 -0.65 2.33
CA PHE A 31 -5.69 -1.98 2.90
C PHE A 31 -6.81 -2.43 3.84
N ALA A 32 -7.42 -1.52 4.60
CA ALA A 32 -8.57 -1.84 5.44
C ALA A 32 -9.77 -2.30 4.59
N ASP A 33 -10.01 -1.67 3.44
CA ASP A 33 -11.06 -2.06 2.51
C ASP A 33 -10.77 -3.42 1.84
N LEU A 34 -9.50 -3.74 1.54
CA LEU A 34 -9.10 -5.08 1.08
C LEU A 34 -9.34 -6.13 2.17
N ALA A 35 -8.97 -5.83 3.43
CA ALA A 35 -9.16 -6.72 4.56
C ALA A 35 -10.64 -6.97 4.85
N VAL A 36 -11.51 -5.95 4.82
CA VAL A 36 -12.96 -6.13 5.03
C VAL A 36 -13.59 -6.97 3.92
N ASN A 37 -13.18 -6.75 2.68
CA ASN A 37 -13.73 -7.43 1.51
C ASN A 37 -12.88 -8.64 1.09
N TRP A 38 -12.14 -9.25 2.02
CA TRP A 38 -11.19 -10.34 1.70
C TRP A 38 -11.85 -11.53 0.98
N ARG A 39 -13.16 -11.73 1.14
CA ARG A 39 -13.91 -12.79 0.46
C ARG A 39 -14.08 -12.56 -1.05
N GLY A 40 -13.83 -11.35 -1.52
CA GLY A 40 -13.84 -10.99 -2.93
C GLY A 40 -14.48 -9.64 -3.22
N TRP A 41 -14.05 -9.06 -4.34
CA TRP A 41 -14.64 -7.88 -4.96
C TRP A 41 -14.52 -7.99 -6.48
N SER A 42 -15.28 -7.18 -7.22
CA SER A 42 -15.22 -7.14 -8.68
C SER A 42 -14.23 -6.08 -9.16
N GLY A 43 -13.40 -6.45 -10.13
CA GLY A 43 -12.41 -5.55 -10.76
C GLY A 43 -11.22 -5.20 -9.86
N PRO A 44 -10.21 -4.48 -10.40
CA PRO A 44 -9.08 -4.03 -9.63
C PRO A 44 -9.45 -2.85 -8.72
N LYS A 45 -8.99 -2.87 -7.47
CA LYS A 45 -8.97 -1.71 -6.58
C LYS A 45 -7.63 -1.03 -6.71
N ARG A 46 -7.62 0.31 -6.76
CA ARG A 46 -6.40 1.09 -6.98
C ARG A 46 -6.18 2.09 -5.86
N TYR A 47 -4.90 2.28 -5.55
CA TYR A 47 -4.42 3.37 -4.71
C TYR A 47 -3.29 4.08 -5.44
N GLU A 48 -3.26 5.40 -5.31
CA GLU A 48 -2.18 6.25 -5.82
C GLU A 48 -1.82 7.27 -4.74
N SER A 49 -0.53 7.42 -4.48
CA SER A 49 -0.01 8.45 -3.59
C SER A 49 -0.17 9.85 -4.18
N VAL A 50 -0.16 10.88 -3.34
CA VAL A 50 -0.37 12.29 -3.75
C VAL A 50 0.51 12.73 -4.93
N GLU A 51 1.78 12.38 -4.92
CA GLU A 51 2.72 12.77 -5.98
C GLU A 51 2.85 11.72 -7.08
N GLY A 52 2.14 10.58 -6.99
CA GLY A 52 2.25 9.50 -7.98
C GLY A 52 3.53 8.67 -7.88
N ASP A 53 4.24 8.73 -6.75
CA ASP A 53 5.44 7.93 -6.50
C ASP A 53 5.13 6.45 -6.28
N LEU A 54 3.99 6.15 -5.64
CA LEU A 54 3.51 4.81 -5.32
C LEU A 54 2.12 4.59 -5.91
N LEU A 55 2.01 3.58 -6.75
CA LEU A 55 0.74 3.08 -7.27
C LEU A 55 0.57 1.64 -6.81
N LEU A 56 -0.62 1.30 -6.34
CA LEU A 56 -1.01 -0.05 -5.97
C LEU A 56 -2.26 -0.46 -6.74
N GLU A 57 -2.29 -1.69 -7.22
CA GLU A 57 -3.46 -2.31 -7.81
C GLU A 57 -3.68 -3.67 -7.18
N ALA A 58 -4.84 -3.86 -6.55
CA ALA A 58 -5.23 -5.10 -5.92
C ALA A 58 -6.37 -5.78 -6.69
N ALA A 59 -6.19 -7.05 -7.04
CA ALA A 59 -7.19 -7.87 -7.68
C ALA A 59 -7.42 -9.15 -6.88
N HIS A 60 -8.69 -9.49 -6.65
CA HIS A 60 -9.04 -10.74 -6.00
C HIS A 60 -9.17 -11.85 -7.05
N THR A 61 -8.38 -12.91 -6.93
CA THR A 61 -8.34 -14.03 -7.90
C THR A 61 -9.27 -15.19 -7.51
N GLY A 62 -10.05 -15.03 -6.44
CA GLY A 62 -10.96 -16.04 -5.90
C GLY A 62 -10.35 -16.80 -4.72
N SER A 63 -9.05 -17.11 -4.79
CA SER A 63 -8.31 -17.78 -3.71
C SER A 63 -7.23 -16.91 -3.08
N HIS A 64 -6.76 -15.86 -3.75
CA HIS A 64 -5.72 -14.96 -3.26
C HIS A 64 -6.00 -13.53 -3.69
N VAL A 65 -5.24 -12.60 -3.12
CA VAL A 65 -5.20 -11.21 -3.57
C VAL A 65 -3.86 -10.97 -4.24
N GLU A 66 -3.90 -10.60 -5.52
CA GLU A 66 -2.73 -10.12 -6.24
C GLU A 66 -2.60 -8.62 -6.01
N LEU A 67 -1.48 -8.19 -5.44
CA LEU A 67 -1.14 -6.79 -5.24
C LEU A 67 0.02 -6.43 -6.17
N ALA A 68 -0.28 -5.72 -7.26
CA ALA A 68 0.73 -5.09 -8.09
C ALA A 68 1.13 -3.74 -7.49
N PHE A 69 2.43 -3.47 -7.42
CA PHE A 69 2.94 -2.16 -7.04
C PHE A 69 3.78 -1.56 -8.17
N THR A 70 3.74 -0.23 -8.28
CA THR A 70 4.69 0.56 -9.03
C THR A 70 5.29 1.58 -8.08
N LEU A 71 6.61 1.60 -7.96
CA LEU A 71 7.35 2.64 -7.28
C LEU A 71 8.20 3.38 -8.32
N GLN A 72 7.98 4.67 -8.47
CA GLN A 72 8.56 5.44 -9.59
C GLN A 72 8.88 6.87 -9.20
N ASP A 73 9.62 7.56 -10.06
CA ASP A 73 9.79 9.00 -9.98
C ASP A 73 8.72 9.70 -10.78
N PRO A 74 7.82 10.49 -10.19
CA PRO A 74 6.77 11.13 -10.97
C PRO A 74 7.33 12.19 -11.93
N SER A 75 8.46 12.81 -11.58
CA SER A 75 9.14 13.79 -12.45
C SER A 75 9.99 13.10 -13.52
N LEU A 76 10.44 11.87 -13.29
CA LEU A 76 11.35 11.12 -14.17
C LEU A 76 10.87 9.66 -14.38
N HIS A 77 9.57 9.45 -14.58
CA HIS A 77 8.95 8.12 -14.56
C HIS A 77 9.45 7.22 -15.70
N ASP A 78 9.90 7.82 -16.80
CA ASP A 78 10.51 7.13 -17.93
C ASP A 78 11.95 6.65 -17.65
N ILE A 79 12.60 7.16 -16.60
CA ILE A 79 13.99 6.86 -16.25
C ILE A 79 14.06 5.91 -15.07
N TRP A 80 13.26 6.15 -14.03
CA TRP A 80 13.25 5.33 -12.83
C TRP A 80 11.83 4.91 -12.46
N SER A 81 11.56 3.62 -12.65
CA SER A 81 10.35 2.94 -12.25
C SER A 81 10.67 1.50 -11.95
N VAL A 82 10.08 0.97 -10.89
CA VAL A 82 10.10 -0.44 -10.58
C VAL A 82 8.67 -0.93 -10.40
N ARG A 83 8.40 -2.11 -10.95
CA ARG A 83 7.10 -2.76 -10.84
C ARG A 83 7.29 -4.16 -10.31
N GLY A 84 6.37 -4.57 -9.45
CA GLY A 84 6.36 -5.91 -8.90
C GLY A 84 4.95 -6.35 -8.56
N LYS A 85 4.82 -7.64 -8.26
CA LYS A 85 3.57 -8.23 -7.83
C LYS A 85 3.83 -9.08 -6.60
N LEU A 86 2.96 -8.94 -5.61
CA LEU A 86 2.89 -9.75 -4.40
C LEU A 86 1.60 -10.57 -4.46
N THR A 87 1.65 -11.79 -3.94
CA THR A 87 0.47 -12.60 -3.68
C THR A 87 0.26 -12.58 -2.18
N LEU A 88 -0.93 -12.13 -1.76
CA LEU A 88 -1.34 -12.08 -0.37
C LEU A 88 -2.44 -13.12 -0.16
N ASP A 89 -2.34 -13.84 0.94
CA ASP A 89 -3.38 -14.73 1.41
C ASP A 89 -4.59 -13.91 1.87
N PRO A 90 -5.80 -14.30 1.46
CA PRO A 90 -6.99 -13.57 1.84
C PRO A 90 -7.31 -13.85 3.32
N GLY A 91 -7.76 -12.84 4.05
CA GLY A 91 -8.18 -12.98 5.45
C GLY A 91 -7.12 -12.47 6.42
N GLU A 92 -6.44 -13.37 7.13
CA GLU A 92 -5.57 -13.03 8.26
C GLU A 92 -4.39 -12.16 7.83
N GLU A 93 -3.65 -12.54 6.79
CA GLU A 93 -2.51 -11.74 6.29
C GLU A 93 -2.92 -10.32 5.89
N LEU A 94 -4.05 -10.16 5.18
CA LEU A 94 -4.57 -8.83 4.84
C LEU A 94 -5.03 -8.04 6.07
N THR A 95 -5.58 -8.72 7.07
CA THR A 95 -6.03 -8.10 8.31
C THR A 95 -4.83 -7.57 9.09
N ASP A 96 -3.77 -8.37 9.23
CA ASP A 96 -2.53 -8.01 9.89
C ASP A 96 -1.86 -6.81 9.21
N VAL A 97 -1.78 -6.82 7.87
CA VAL A 97 -1.26 -5.68 7.10
C VAL A 97 -2.09 -4.43 7.34
N SER A 98 -3.42 -4.55 7.32
CA SER A 98 -4.33 -3.42 7.59
C SER A 98 -4.13 -2.86 9.00
N GLU A 99 -4.02 -3.72 10.01
CA GLU A 99 -3.85 -3.30 11.42
C GLU A 99 -2.50 -2.62 11.64
N ASN A 100 -1.41 -3.22 11.14
CA ASN A 100 -0.07 -2.64 11.24
C ASN A 100 0.00 -1.25 10.57
N LEU A 101 -0.63 -1.08 9.39
CA LEU A 101 -0.68 0.23 8.74
C LEU A 101 -1.52 1.25 9.52
N LYS A 102 -2.64 0.82 10.14
CA LYS A 102 -3.42 1.72 11.00
C LYS A 102 -2.61 2.17 12.21
N GLU A 103 -1.84 1.28 12.84
CA GLU A 103 -0.97 1.62 13.97
C GLU A 103 0.17 2.55 13.56
N LEU A 104 0.83 2.25 12.43
CA LEU A 104 1.93 3.06 11.90
C LEU A 104 1.50 4.51 11.62
N PHE A 105 0.26 4.71 11.17
CA PHE A 105 -0.30 6.02 10.83
C PHE A 105 -1.20 6.61 11.91
N ALA A 106 -1.37 5.93 13.04
CA ALA A 106 -2.07 6.48 14.17
C ALA A 106 -1.31 7.71 14.69
N PRO A 107 -1.99 8.78 15.09
CA PRO A 107 -1.33 9.89 15.75
C PRO A 107 -0.59 9.38 16.99
N PRO A 108 0.63 9.89 17.28
CA PRO A 108 1.41 9.41 18.41
C PRO A 108 0.59 9.55 19.70
N GLN A 109 0.43 8.44 20.42
CA GLN A 109 -0.23 8.46 21.72
C GLN A 109 0.61 9.31 22.67
N ARG A 110 0.11 10.49 23.02
CA ARG A 110 0.73 11.34 24.03
C ARG A 110 0.64 10.60 25.37
N PRO A 111 1.76 10.32 26.07
CA PRO A 111 1.68 9.71 27.39
C PRO A 111 0.84 10.61 28.31
N ALA A 112 -0.06 10.00 29.07
CA ALA A 112 -0.86 10.68 30.08
C ALA A 112 0.06 11.35 31.12
N PRO A 113 -0.32 12.52 31.66
CA PRO A 113 0.49 13.25 32.65
C PRO A 113 0.70 12.48 33.95
#